data_AF-A0A2K3JIN3-F1
#
_entry.id   AF-A0A2K3JIN3-F1
#
_cell.length_a   1.000
_cell.length_b   1.000
_cell.length_c   1.000
_cell.angle_alpha   90.00
_cell.angle_beta   90.00
_cell.angle_gamma   90.00
#
_symmetry.space_group_name_H-M   'P 1'
#
loop_
_entity.id
_entity.type
_entity.pdbx_description
1 polymer ?
#
loop_
_entity_poly.entity_id
_entity_poly.type
_entity_poly.pdbx_seq_one_letter_code
_entity_poly.pdbx_strand_id
1 'polypeptide(L)'
;MASVPLTIDAFIGAALGPIIGVGIFWFLQLLFIETQKRLLSKLRRRHEAFCRFTNFIGILFQTICHALGYTVTRSGIASFQVTVNYGKVEPK
;
A
#
# COMPACT_ATOMS: atom_id res chain seq x y z
N MET A 1 -35.10 -23.52 -7.06
CA MET A 1 -33.78 -23.03 -6.62
C MET A 1 -32.74 -23.67 -7.54
N ALA A 2 -32.12 -22.90 -8.43
CA ALA A 2 -31.11 -23.45 -9.34
C ALA A 2 -29.81 -23.66 -8.57
N SER A 3 -29.39 -24.91 -8.38
CA SER A 3 -28.08 -25.26 -7.86
C SER A 3 -27.05 -25.05 -8.96
N VAL A 4 -26.31 -23.95 -8.90
CA VAL A 4 -25.17 -23.72 -9.80
C VAL A 4 -24.10 -24.76 -9.47
N PRO A 5 -23.69 -25.62 -10.42
CA PRO A 5 -22.61 -26.57 -10.17
C PRO A 5 -21.32 -25.78 -9.92
N LEU A 6 -20.71 -25.98 -8.75
CA LEU A 6 -19.43 -25.37 -8.42
C LEU A 6 -18.35 -26.06 -9.25
N THR A 7 -18.03 -25.50 -10.42
CA THR A 7 -16.94 -26.00 -11.25
C THR A 7 -15.62 -25.80 -10.51
N ILE A 8 -14.69 -26.75 -10.65
CA ILE A 8 -13.37 -26.71 -10.00
C ILE A 8 -12.67 -25.38 -10.32
N ASP A 9 -12.84 -24.87 -11.53
CA ASP A 9 -12.29 -23.59 -11.98
C ASP A 9 -12.87 -22.39 -11.22
N ALA A 10 -14.17 -22.41 -10.91
CA ALA A 10 -14.82 -21.36 -10.12
C ALA A 10 -14.36 -21.37 -8.66
N PHE A 11 -14.13 -22.56 -8.09
CA PHE A 11 -13.59 -22.70 -6.74
C PHE A 11 -12.13 -22.23 -6.66
N ILE A 12 -11.29 -22.64 -7.60
CA ILE A 12 -9.88 -22.23 -7.69
C ILE A 12 -9.79 -20.72 -7.93
N GLY A 13 -10.59 -20.18 -8.85
CA GLY A 13 -10.64 -18.74 -9.12
C GLY A 13 -11.11 -17.93 -7.93
N ALA A 14 -12.13 -18.40 -7.19
CA ALA A 14 -12.62 -17.73 -5.99
C ALA A 14 -11.61 -17.76 -4.83
N ALA A 15 -10.80 -18.82 -4.71
CA ALA A 15 -9.77 -18.93 -3.67
C ALA A 15 -8.48 -18.16 -4.03
N LEU A 16 -7.99 -18.30 -5.26
CA LEU A 16 -6.72 -17.70 -5.70
C LEU A 16 -6.87 -16.24 -6.14
N GLY A 17 -8.04 -15.87 -6.70
CA GLY A 17 -8.31 -14.52 -7.18
C GLY A 17 -8.05 -13.43 -6.13
N PRO A 18 -8.56 -13.55 -4.90
CA PRO A 18 -8.27 -12.60 -3.82
C PRO A 18 -6.78 -12.53 -3.47
N ILE A 19 -6.07 -13.66 -3.44
CA ILE A 19 -4.63 -13.71 -3.11
C ILE A 19 -3.82 -12.95 -4.18
N ILE A 20 -4.10 -13.24 -5.45
CA ILE A 20 -3.47 -12.57 -6.58
C ILE A 20 -3.82 -11.08 -6.58
N GLY A 21 -5.09 -10.73 -6.32
CA GLY A 21 -5.55 -9.35 -6.23
C GLY A 21 -4.83 -8.55 -5.14
N VAL A 22 -4.69 -9.13 -3.94
CA VAL A 22 -3.93 -8.50 -2.84
C VAL A 22 -2.45 -8.35 -3.21
N GLY A 23 -1.83 -9.37 -3.81
CA GLY A 23 -0.45 -9.31 -4.26
C GLY A 23 -0.19 -8.23 -5.30
N ILE A 24 -1.04 -8.14 -6.32
CA ILE A 24 -0.98 -7.12 -7.37
C ILE A 24 -1.20 -5.73 -6.77
N PHE A 25 -2.20 -5.58 -5.89
CA PHE A 25 -2.48 -4.31 -5.23
C PHE A 25 -1.27 -3.81 -4.44
N TRP A 26 -0.61 -4.70 -3.68
CA TRP A 26 0.59 -4.35 -2.92
C TRP A 26 1.76 -3.96 -3.82
N PHE A 27 1.96 -4.68 -4.92
CA PHE A 27 2.99 -4.37 -5.91
C PHE A 27 2.78 -2.99 -6.55
N LEU A 28 1.54 -2.68 -6.95
CA LEU A 28 1.19 -1.38 -7.53
C LEU A 28 1.42 -0.23 -6.57
N GLN A 29 1.16 -0.40 -5.27
CA GLN A 29 1.47 0.62 -4.26
C GLN A 29 2.97 0.92 -4.18
N LEU A 30 3.81 -0.12 -4.12
CA LEU A 30 5.26 0.05 -4.08
C LEU A 30 5.77 0.76 -5.33
N LEU A 31 5.28 0.37 -6.49
CA LEU A 31 5.63 0.98 -7.78
C LEU A 31 5.20 2.45 -7.84
N PHE A 32 4.01 2.78 -7.33
CA PHE A 32 3.52 4.14 -7.25
C PHE A 32 4.42 5.01 -6.34
N ILE A 33 4.76 4.53 -5.15
CA ILE A 33 5.62 5.24 -4.19
C ILE A 33 7.02 5.51 -4.78
N GLU A 34 7.63 4.49 -5.40
CA GLU A 34 8.94 4.62 -6.03
C GLU A 34 8.92 5.62 -7.19
N THR A 35 7.86 5.58 -8.00
CA THR A 35 7.65 6.52 -9.11
C THR A 35 7.52 7.96 -8.61
N GLN A 36 6.70 8.18 -7.58
CA GLN A 36 6.57 9.49 -6.95
C GLN A 36 7.90 9.98 -6.36
N LYS A 37 8.65 9.14 -5.64
CA LYS A 37 9.99 9.50 -5.12
C LYS A 37 10.93 9.98 -6.22
N ARG A 38 11.01 9.26 -7.35
CA ARG A 38 11.88 9.63 -8.47
C ARG A 38 11.48 10.95 -9.11
N LEU A 39 10.18 11.17 -9.32
CA LEU A 39 9.65 12.43 -9.86
C LEU A 39 9.89 13.61 -8.92
N LEU A 40 9.61 13.46 -7.62
CA LEU A 40 9.77 14.51 -6.63
C LEU A 40 11.25 14.87 -6.40
N SER A 41 12.16 13.89 -6.49
CA SER A 41 13.60 14.15 -6.39
C SER A 41 14.08 15.17 -7.44
N LYS A 42 13.53 15.11 -8.67
CA LYS A 42 13.85 16.07 -9.74
C LYS A 42 13.30 17.48 -9.47
N LEU A 43 12.17 17.58 -8.77
CA LEU A 43 11.47 18.85 -8.49
C LEU A 43 11.88 19.49 -7.16
N ARG A 44 12.61 18.75 -6.31
CA ARG A 44 12.93 19.14 -4.92
C ARG A 44 13.60 20.50 -4.79
N ARG A 45 14.52 20.86 -5.70
CA ARG A 45 15.25 22.13 -5.63
C ARG A 45 14.36 23.37 -5.81
N ARG A 46 13.23 23.25 -6.50
CA ARG A 46 12.37 24.38 -6.86
C ARG A 46 11.04 24.39 -6.11
N HIS A 47 10.56 23.23 -5.66
CA HIS A 47 9.22 23.07 -5.08
C HIS A 47 9.24 22.19 -3.82
N GLU A 48 9.91 22.65 -2.77
CA GLU A 48 10.05 21.92 -1.51
C GLU A 48 8.70 21.65 -0.81
N ALA A 49 7.82 22.66 -0.77
CA ALA A 49 6.49 22.53 -0.16
C ALA A 49 5.62 21.46 -0.87
N PHE A 50 5.65 21.45 -2.20
CA PHE A 50 4.95 20.44 -3.01
C PHE A 50 5.52 19.03 -2.78
N CYS A 51 6.85 18.92 -2.63
CA CYS A 51 7.50 17.65 -2.31
C CYS A 51 7.10 17.12 -0.93
N ARG A 52 7.03 18.00 0.09
CA ARG A 52 6.55 17.64 1.43
C ARG A 52 5.09 17.19 1.41
N PHE A 53 4.22 17.93 0.72
CA PHE A 53 2.81 17.56 0.58
C PHE A 53 2.62 16.21 -0.11
N THR A 54 3.29 15.99 -1.25
CA THR A 54 3.17 14.73 -1.98
C THR A 54 3.72 13.55 -1.16
N ASN A 55 4.79 13.75 -0.40
CA ASN A 55 5.30 12.73 0.51
C ASN A 55 4.31 12.39 1.64
N PHE A 56 3.61 13.40 2.18
CA PHE A 56 2.53 13.17 3.14
C PHE A 56 1.38 12.36 2.53
N ILE A 57 0.93 12.70 1.32
CA ILE A 57 -0.11 11.94 0.61
C ILE A 57 0.34 10.49 0.36
N GLY A 58 1.60 10.26 0.03
CA GLY A 58 2.15 8.91 -0.12
C GLY A 58 2.09 8.09 1.17
N ILE A 59 2.49 8.69 2.30
CA ILE A 59 2.39 8.04 3.62
C ILE A 59 0.93 7.76 3.99
N LEU A 60 0.04 8.74 3.81
CA LEU A 60 -1.39 8.59 4.10
C LEU A 60 -2.01 7.45 3.28
N PHE A 61 -1.71 7.39 1.99
CA PHE A 61 -2.17 6.32 1.12
C PHE A 61 -1.67 4.96 1.61
N GLN A 62 -0.38 4.86 1.97
CA GLN A 62 0.19 3.63 2.50
C GLN A 62 -0.47 3.20 3.82
N THR A 63 -0.77 4.15 4.72
CA THR A 63 -1.49 3.88 5.96
C THR A 63 -2.91 3.37 5.71
N ILE A 64 -3.66 3.99 4.79
CA ILE A 64 -5.02 3.54 4.42
C ILE A 64 -4.96 2.13 3.84
N CYS A 65 -4.02 1.86 2.95
CA CYS A 65 -3.80 0.56 2.35
C CYS A 65 -3.46 -0.52 3.38
N HIS A 66 -2.64 -0.22 4.38
CA HIS A 66 -2.41 -1.13 5.50
C HIS A 66 -3.65 -1.31 6.38
N ALA A 67 -4.43 -0.26 6.64
CA ALA A 67 -5.67 -0.37 7.41
C ALA A 67 -6.68 -1.28 6.68
N LEU A 68 -6.82 -1.13 5.37
CA LEU A 68 -7.62 -2.02 4.52
C LEU A 68 -7.03 -3.44 4.46
N GLY A 69 -5.72 -3.59 4.41
CA GLY A 69 -5.05 -4.90 4.52
C GLY A 69 -5.36 -5.57 5.85
N TYR A 70 -5.40 -4.82 6.94
CA TYR A 70 -5.74 -5.31 8.28
C TYR A 70 -7.20 -5.76 8.39
N THR A 71 -8.16 -5.02 7.80
CA THR A 71 -9.57 -5.43 7.83
C THR A 71 -9.80 -6.76 7.12
N VAL A 72 -9.03 -7.03 6.05
CA VAL A 72 -9.12 -8.27 5.28
C VAL A 72 -8.35 -9.42 5.94
N THR A 73 -7.12 -9.18 6.40
CA THR A 73 -6.23 -10.26 6.86
C THR A 73 -6.25 -10.49 8.37
N ARG A 74 -6.77 -9.54 9.15
CA ARG A 74 -6.65 -9.47 10.63
C ARG A 74 -5.21 -9.52 11.15
N SER A 75 -4.22 -9.46 10.27
CA SER A 75 -2.79 -9.42 10.59
C SER A 75 -2.30 -7.98 10.42
N GLY A 76 -1.94 -7.34 11.53
CA GLY A 76 -1.62 -5.92 11.57
C GLY A 76 -0.13 -5.67 11.74
N ILE A 77 0.33 -4.54 11.22
CA ILE A 77 1.67 -4.04 11.48
C ILE A 77 1.64 -3.26 12.80
N ALA A 78 2.39 -3.76 13.79
CA ALA A 78 2.39 -3.22 15.15
C ALA A 78 3.08 -1.85 15.29
N SER A 79 3.91 -1.45 14.33
CA SER A 79 4.66 -0.18 14.40
C SER A 79 4.87 0.45 13.03
N PHE A 80 4.56 1.73 12.91
CA PHE A 80 4.95 2.56 11.77
C PHE A 80 6.04 3.53 12.23
N GLN A 81 7.15 3.59 11.49
CA GLN A 81 8.24 4.53 11.78
C GLN A 81 8.35 5.54 10.64
N VAL A 82 8.06 6.81 10.94
CA VAL A 82 8.24 7.92 10.00
C VAL A 82 9.56 8.59 10.32
N THR A 83 10.54 8.40 9.44
CA THR A 83 11.90 8.92 9.64
C THR A 83 12.10 10.18 8.81
N VAL A 84 12.21 11.34 9.45
CA VAL A 84 12.59 12.60 8.79
C VAL A 84 14.12 12.75 8.95
N ASN A 85 14.86 12.94 7.86
CA ASN A 85 16.34 13.04 7.86
C ASN A 85 17.09 11.84 8.44
N TYR A 86 16.60 10.60 8.28
CA TYR A 86 17.21 9.39 8.88
C TYR A 86 17.26 9.39 10.42
N GLY A 87 16.69 10.39 11.10
CA GLY A 87 16.52 10.39 12.54
C GLY A 87 15.39 9.47 12.97
N LYS A 88 15.73 8.32 13.57
CA LYS A 88 14.76 7.49 14.28
C LYS A 88 14.21 8.28 15.47
N VAL A 89 12.90 8.48 15.54
CA VAL A 89 12.22 8.92 16.76
C VAL A 89 11.66 7.66 17.42
N GLU A 90 12.25 7.26 18.55
CA GLU A 90 11.70 6.20 19.41
C GLU A 90 10.81 6.86 20.48
N PRO A 91 9.58 6.36 20.71
CA PRO A 91 8.75 6.85 21.80
C PRO A 91 9.35 6.42 23.15
N LYS A 92 9.34 7.33 24.13
CA LYS A 92 9.67 7.04 25.53
C LYS A 92 8.56 6.23 26.19
#